data_AF-A0A9X5SEY1-F1
#
_entry.id   AF-A0A9X5SEY1-F1
#
_cell.length_a   1.000
_cell.length_b   1.000
_cell.length_c   1.000
_cell.angle_alpha   90.00
_cell.angle_beta   90.00
_cell.angle_gamma   90.00
#
_symmetry.space_group_name_H-M   'P 1'
#
loop_
_entity.id
_entity.type
_entity.pdbx_description
1 polymer ?
#
loop_
_entity_poly.entity_id
_entity_poly.type
_entity_poly.pdbx_seq_one_letter_code
_entity_poly.pdbx_strand_id
1 'polypeptide(L)'
;MNCAEFKSSYQKLRNDSEKEEFLQNYADEDMSEELANFLLDIGLSSKESDIARHEAFSILRVYIGEFDYSYIFEKIIDFVENLDEDIYLRIEALNILKRAPITVNEAEFAMNVIKKNENELISSAALQVLTFHRKLPFIKLYLKQLIEDKSVFSEDARIALG
;
A
#
# COMPACT_ATOMS: atom_id res chain seq x y z
N MET A 1 -7.32 -12.54 17.61
CA MET A 1 -8.48 -13.15 16.94
C MET A 1 -7.95 -13.92 15.75
N ASN A 2 -8.27 -15.20 15.58
CA ASN A 2 -7.73 -15.92 14.41
C ASN A 2 -8.44 -15.48 13.10
N CYS A 3 -7.83 -15.75 11.94
CA CYS A 3 -8.38 -15.33 10.64
C CYS A 3 -9.84 -15.77 10.43
N ALA A 4 -10.17 -17.02 10.80
CA ALA A 4 -11.52 -17.55 10.64
C ALA A 4 -12.56 -16.79 11.48
N GLU A 5 -12.22 -16.42 12.72
CA GLU A 5 -13.04 -15.60 13.60
C GLU A 5 -13.22 -14.18 13.06
N PHE A 6 -12.15 -13.55 12.57
CA PHE A 6 -12.20 -12.22 11.97
C PHE A 6 -13.13 -12.22 10.77
N LYS A 7 -12.91 -13.16 9.83
CA LYS A 7 -13.70 -13.30 8.61
C LYS A 7 -15.17 -13.56 8.90
N SER A 8 -15.47 -14.51 9.78
CA SER A 8 -16.84 -14.82 10.20
C SER A 8 -17.53 -13.61 10.83
N SER A 9 -16.80 -12.84 11.66
CA SER A 9 -17.36 -11.67 12.33
C SER A 9 -17.67 -10.56 11.33
N TYR A 10 -16.72 -10.23 10.46
CA TYR A 10 -16.90 -9.21 9.42
C TYR A 10 -18.06 -9.53 8.47
N GLN A 11 -18.16 -10.79 8.01
CA GLN A 11 -19.19 -11.22 7.06
C GLN A 11 -20.62 -11.23 7.64
N LYS A 12 -20.79 -11.20 8.96
CA LYS A 12 -22.10 -11.15 9.62
C LYS A 12 -22.65 -9.72 9.74
N LEU A 13 -21.79 -8.71 9.56
CA LEU A 13 -22.16 -7.30 9.63
C LEU A 13 -23.04 -6.95 8.44
N ARG A 14 -24.11 -6.17 8.70
CA ARG A 14 -25.23 -5.99 7.76
C ARG A 14 -25.17 -4.69 6.99
N ASN A 15 -24.42 -3.71 7.48
CA ASN A 15 -24.31 -2.39 6.89
C ASN A 15 -22.86 -1.89 6.93
N ASP A 16 -22.61 -0.84 6.16
CA ASP A 16 -21.27 -0.27 5.99
C ASP A 16 -20.72 0.28 7.30
N SER A 17 -21.53 1.00 8.09
CA SER A 17 -21.08 1.56 9.37
C SER A 17 -20.58 0.51 10.36
N GLU A 18 -21.27 -0.63 10.46
CA GLU A 18 -20.82 -1.76 11.29
C GLU A 18 -19.47 -2.32 10.80
N LYS A 19 -19.29 -2.45 9.49
CA LYS A 19 -18.05 -2.95 8.87
C LYS A 19 -16.88 -1.99 9.07
N GLU A 20 -17.15 -0.69 8.89
CA GLU A 20 -16.18 0.39 9.11
C GLU A 20 -15.72 0.40 10.56
N GLU A 21 -16.66 0.42 11.51
CA GLU A 21 -16.35 0.37 12.94
C GLU A 21 -15.57 -0.89 13.31
N PHE A 22 -15.92 -2.04 12.74
CA PHE A 22 -15.20 -3.29 12.97
C PHE A 22 -13.73 -3.21 12.52
N LEU A 23 -13.46 -2.64 11.34
CA LEU A 23 -12.09 -2.47 10.83
C LEU A 23 -11.32 -1.41 11.62
N GLN A 24 -11.95 -0.28 11.97
CA GLN A 24 -11.33 0.78 12.77
C GLN A 24 -10.90 0.30 14.17
N ASN A 25 -11.61 -0.68 14.72
CA ASN A 25 -11.28 -1.29 16.01
C ASN A 25 -10.32 -2.48 15.89
N TYR A 26 -9.76 -2.75 14.70
CA TYR A 26 -8.75 -3.80 14.55
C TYR A 26 -7.50 -3.47 15.37
N ALA A 27 -7.19 -4.37 16.29
CA ALA A 27 -5.99 -4.30 17.13
C ALA A 27 -5.51 -5.73 17.41
N ASP A 28 -4.81 -6.31 16.43
CA ASP A 28 -4.13 -7.61 16.60
C ASP A 28 -2.65 -7.48 16.25
N GLU A 29 -1.79 -8.18 16.97
CA GLU A 29 -0.33 -8.04 16.83
C GLU A 29 0.22 -8.92 15.69
N ASP A 30 -0.44 -10.06 15.40
CA ASP A 30 0.05 -11.05 14.42
C ASP A 30 -0.78 -11.03 13.12
N MET A 31 -0.15 -10.60 12.02
CA MET A 31 -0.74 -10.68 10.68
C MET A 31 -0.37 -12.01 10.01
N SER A 32 -1.38 -12.87 9.77
CA SER A 32 -1.22 -14.08 8.95
C SER A 32 -1.44 -13.79 7.46
N GLU A 33 -0.87 -14.60 6.59
CA GLU A 33 -1.07 -14.50 5.13
C GLU A 33 -2.56 -14.60 4.75
N GLU A 34 -3.31 -15.48 5.41
CA GLU A 34 -4.75 -15.65 5.14
C GLU A 34 -5.55 -14.38 5.52
N LEU A 35 -5.23 -13.79 6.67
CA LEU A 35 -5.87 -12.55 7.10
C LEU A 35 -5.49 -11.37 6.20
N ALA A 36 -4.22 -11.30 5.79
CA ALA A 36 -3.75 -10.27 4.87
C ALA A 36 -4.47 -10.35 3.52
N ASN A 37 -4.61 -11.56 2.96
CA ASN A 37 -5.37 -11.75 1.73
C ASN A 37 -6.85 -11.39 1.90
N PHE A 38 -7.46 -11.68 3.05
CA PHE A 38 -8.85 -11.28 3.30
C PHE A 38 -9.03 -9.77 3.41
N LEU A 39 -8.11 -9.06 4.07
CA LEU A 39 -8.11 -7.59 4.11
C LEU A 39 -7.87 -7.00 2.72
N LEU A 40 -7.01 -7.63 1.92
CA LEU A 40 -6.78 -7.23 0.54
C LEU A 40 -8.07 -7.35 -0.29
N ASP A 41 -8.79 -8.47 -0.16
CA ASP A 41 -10.09 -8.67 -0.82
C ASP A 41 -11.11 -7.58 -0.45
N ILE A 42 -11.13 -7.14 0.81
CA ILE A 42 -11.97 -6.01 1.25
C ILE A 42 -11.55 -4.72 0.54
N GLY A 43 -10.26 -4.36 0.58
CA GLY A 43 -9.73 -3.14 -0.04
C GLY A 43 -10.00 -3.05 -1.55
N LEU A 44 -9.86 -4.17 -2.26
CA LEU A 44 -10.05 -4.26 -3.71
C LEU A 44 -11.53 -4.31 -4.13
N SER A 45 -12.45 -4.59 -3.22
CA SER A 45 -13.86 -4.84 -3.56
C SER A 45 -14.65 -3.53 -3.72
N SER A 46 -15.12 -3.28 -4.94
CA SER A 46 -16.06 -2.17 -5.23
C SER A 46 -17.46 -2.34 -4.60
N LYS A 47 -17.69 -3.43 -3.85
CA LYS A 47 -18.94 -3.66 -3.10
C LYS A 47 -18.85 -3.18 -1.66
N GLU A 48 -17.65 -2.87 -1.18
CA GLU A 48 -17.42 -2.31 0.15
C GLU A 48 -17.40 -0.78 0.07
N SER A 49 -17.73 -0.11 1.18
CA SER A 49 -17.63 1.35 1.24
C SER A 49 -16.16 1.79 1.12
N ASP A 50 -15.92 2.99 0.57
CA ASP A 50 -14.55 3.52 0.46
C ASP A 50 -13.87 3.65 1.84
N ILE A 51 -14.63 3.90 2.91
CA ILE A 51 -14.11 3.90 4.28
C ILE A 51 -13.65 2.50 4.67
N ALA A 52 -14.46 1.45 4.47
CA ALA A 52 -14.06 0.09 4.78
C ALA A 52 -12.85 -0.35 3.96
N ARG A 53 -12.81 0.01 2.67
CA ARG A 53 -11.67 -0.27 1.77
C ARG A 53 -10.40 0.41 2.26
N HIS A 54 -10.49 1.69 2.62
CA HIS A 54 -9.38 2.46 3.18
C HIS A 54 -8.86 1.84 4.49
N GLU A 55 -9.74 1.48 5.41
CA GLU A 55 -9.33 0.86 6.68
C GLU A 55 -8.66 -0.50 6.47
N ALA A 56 -9.15 -1.32 5.54
CA ALA A 56 -8.51 -2.58 5.22
C ALA A 56 -7.07 -2.40 4.68
N PHE A 57 -6.85 -1.45 3.77
CA PHE A 57 -5.51 -1.10 3.33
C PHE A 57 -4.65 -0.52 4.45
N SER A 58 -5.21 0.32 5.33
CA SER A 58 -4.52 0.88 6.48
C SER A 58 -4.04 -0.21 7.44
N ILE A 59 -4.88 -1.21 7.73
CA ILE A 59 -4.51 -2.38 8.53
C ILE A 59 -3.35 -3.13 7.86
N LEU A 60 -3.46 -3.45 6.56
CA LEU A 60 -2.40 -4.14 5.81
C LEU A 60 -1.07 -3.38 5.81
N ARG A 61 -1.11 -2.06 5.76
CA ARG A 61 0.08 -1.22 5.83
C ARG A 61 0.70 -1.24 7.22
N VAL A 62 -0.12 -1.19 8.28
CA VAL A 62 0.35 -1.05 9.67
C VAL A 62 0.87 -2.36 10.22
N TYR A 63 0.16 -3.46 9.98
CA TYR A 63 0.41 -4.77 10.55
C TYR A 63 1.10 -5.68 9.53
N ILE A 64 2.42 -5.81 9.66
CA ILE A 64 3.26 -6.60 8.75
C ILE A 64 3.49 -7.98 9.36
N GLY A 65 3.22 -9.03 8.58
CA GLY A 65 3.45 -10.42 8.96
C GLY A 65 4.68 -11.02 8.29
N GLU A 66 5.03 -12.24 8.70
CA GLU A 66 6.15 -13.00 8.14
C GLU A 66 5.65 -14.01 7.08
N PHE A 67 5.35 -13.51 5.88
CA PHE A 67 4.93 -14.33 4.74
C PHE A 67 5.36 -13.69 3.41
N ASP A 68 5.13 -14.39 2.30
CA ASP A 68 5.45 -13.89 0.97
C ASP A 68 4.39 -12.88 0.50
N TYR A 69 4.82 -11.64 0.22
CA TYR A 69 3.95 -10.55 -0.21
C TYR A 69 3.75 -10.50 -1.74
N SER A 70 4.40 -11.37 -2.52
CA SER A 70 4.41 -11.29 -3.98
C SER A 70 3.01 -11.20 -4.60
N TYR A 71 2.07 -12.04 -4.13
CA TYR A 71 0.68 -12.01 -4.60
C TYR A 71 -0.05 -10.73 -4.22
N ILE A 72 0.16 -10.24 -2.99
CA ILE A 72 -0.44 -8.98 -2.51
C ILE A 72 0.07 -7.82 -3.37
N PHE A 73 1.37 -7.75 -3.62
CA PHE A 73 1.96 -6.67 -4.40
C PHE A 73 1.49 -6.65 -5.85
N GLU A 74 1.34 -7.82 -6.49
CA GLU A 74 0.75 -7.91 -7.83
C GLU A 74 -0.63 -7.23 -7.87
N LYS A 75 -1.50 -7.54 -6.90
CA LYS A 75 -2.84 -6.94 -6.82
C LYS A 75 -2.82 -5.46 -6.49
N ILE A 76 -1.90 -5.01 -5.64
CA ILE A 76 -1.75 -3.60 -5.32
C ILE A 76 -1.27 -2.81 -6.53
N ILE A 77 -0.33 -3.36 -7.32
CA ILE A 77 0.12 -2.73 -8.56
C ILE A 77 -1.05 -2.58 -9.53
N ASP A 78 -1.79 -3.68 -9.81
CA ASP A 78 -2.96 -3.66 -10.68
C ASP A 78 -4.00 -2.63 -10.22
N PHE A 79 -4.28 -2.58 -8.92
CA PHE A 79 -5.24 -1.64 -8.34
C PHE A 79 -4.77 -0.18 -8.48
N VAL A 80 -3.50 0.09 -8.18
CA VAL A 80 -2.93 1.43 -8.28
C VAL A 80 -2.88 1.91 -9.74
N GLU A 81 -2.75 1.02 -10.73
CA GLU A 81 -2.80 1.40 -12.14
C GLU A 81 -4.22 1.64 -12.68
N ASN A 82 -5.26 1.26 -11.94
CA ASN A 82 -6.64 1.53 -12.33
C ASN A 82 -7.00 3.01 -12.11
N LEU A 83 -7.04 3.79 -13.19
CA LEU A 83 -7.32 5.23 -13.15
C LEU A 83 -8.77 5.59 -12.82
N ASP A 84 -9.69 4.62 -12.88
CA ASP A 84 -11.11 4.82 -12.52
C ASP A 84 -11.34 4.74 -10.99
N GLU A 85 -10.36 4.25 -10.22
CA GLU A 85 -10.45 4.16 -8.77
C GLU A 85 -10.16 5.50 -8.08
N ASP A 86 -10.73 5.66 -6.88
CA ASP A 86 -10.51 6.84 -6.07
C ASP A 86 -9.01 7.03 -5.75
N ILE A 87 -8.53 8.26 -5.91
CA ILE A 87 -7.11 8.57 -5.77
C ILE A 87 -6.59 8.31 -4.35
N TYR A 88 -7.41 8.51 -3.33
CA TYR A 88 -7.00 8.27 -1.94
C TYR A 88 -6.91 6.77 -1.65
N LEU A 89 -7.79 5.96 -2.24
CA LEU A 89 -7.67 4.49 -2.16
C LEU A 89 -6.41 3.99 -2.89
N ARG A 90 -6.11 4.54 -4.08
CA ARG A 90 -4.88 4.21 -4.81
C ARG A 90 -3.63 4.60 -4.01
N ILE A 91 -3.62 5.76 -3.37
CA ILE A 91 -2.54 6.19 -2.47
C ILE A 91 -2.41 5.24 -1.27
N GLU A 92 -3.52 4.85 -0.64
CA GLU A 92 -3.48 4.00 0.54
C GLU A 92 -3.02 2.57 0.21
N ALA A 93 -3.47 2.01 -0.93
CA ALA A 93 -2.97 0.76 -1.48
C ALA A 93 -1.46 0.84 -1.74
N LEU A 94 -0.98 1.89 -2.42
CA LEU A 94 0.44 2.10 -2.69
C LEU A 94 1.27 2.20 -1.41
N ASN A 95 0.73 2.79 -0.34
CA ASN A 95 1.40 2.93 0.94
C ASN A 95 1.71 1.59 1.62
N ILE A 96 1.04 0.49 1.26
CA ILE A 96 1.34 -0.86 1.77
C ILE A 96 2.80 -1.26 1.44
N LEU A 97 3.29 -0.85 0.27
CA LEU A 97 4.67 -1.10 -0.16
C LEU A 97 5.72 -0.42 0.73
N LYS A 98 5.35 0.56 1.56
CA LYS A 98 6.30 1.25 2.44
C LYS A 98 6.88 0.32 3.51
N ARG A 99 6.07 -0.55 4.11
CA ARG A 99 6.51 -1.33 5.29
C ARG A 99 6.76 -2.80 5.01
N ALA A 100 6.16 -3.35 3.97
CA ALA A 100 6.42 -4.72 3.56
C ALA A 100 7.79 -4.84 2.85
N PRO A 101 8.44 -6.02 2.87
CA PRO A 101 9.70 -6.24 2.17
C PRO A 101 9.51 -6.14 0.65
N ILE A 102 10.03 -5.08 0.03
CA ILE A 102 9.93 -4.88 -1.43
C ILE A 102 11.13 -5.45 -2.18
N THR A 103 10.91 -5.79 -3.45
CA THR A 103 11.95 -6.18 -4.39
C THR A 103 12.24 -5.05 -5.39
N VAL A 104 13.01 -5.35 -6.44
CA VAL A 104 13.27 -4.42 -7.54
C VAL A 104 11.97 -4.12 -8.31
N ASN A 105 11.04 -5.07 -8.40
CA ASN A 105 9.80 -4.89 -9.17
C ASN A 105 8.93 -3.77 -8.59
N GLU A 106 8.69 -3.79 -7.27
CA GLU A 106 7.88 -2.77 -6.60
C GLU A 106 8.59 -1.40 -6.58
N ALA A 107 9.93 -1.40 -6.51
CA ALA A 107 10.71 -0.18 -6.62
C ALA A 107 10.64 0.44 -8.02
N GLU A 108 10.74 -0.37 -9.06
CA GLU A 108 10.57 0.05 -10.45
C GLU A 108 9.15 0.56 -10.69
N PHE A 109 8.14 -0.12 -10.14
CA PHE A 109 6.77 0.36 -10.17
C PHE A 109 6.63 1.75 -9.54
N ALA A 110 7.13 1.96 -8.32
CA ALA A 110 7.11 3.27 -7.67
C ALA A 110 7.83 4.33 -8.52
N MET A 111 8.97 3.99 -9.13
CA MET A 111 9.68 4.88 -10.05
C MET A 111 8.83 5.24 -11.27
N ASN A 112 8.10 4.28 -11.83
CA ASN A 112 7.22 4.49 -12.97
C ASN A 112 6.03 5.39 -12.61
N VAL A 113 5.44 5.23 -11.42
CA VAL A 113 4.39 6.15 -10.91
C VAL A 113 4.92 7.58 -10.85
N ILE A 114 6.12 7.80 -10.27
CA ILE A 114 6.76 9.12 -10.21
C ILE A 114 7.00 9.70 -11.62
N LYS A 115 7.47 8.89 -12.56
CA LYS A 115 7.76 9.32 -13.94
C LYS A 115 6.51 9.64 -14.74
N LYS A 116 5.44 8.85 -14.59
CA LYS A 116 4.13 9.14 -15.21
C LYS A 116 3.60 10.49 -14.75
N ASN A 117 3.83 10.84 -13.47
CA ASN A 117 3.45 12.10 -12.84
C ASN A 117 2.00 12.52 -13.14
N GLU A 118 1.08 11.56 -13.10
CA GLU A 118 -0.34 11.78 -13.38
C GLU A 118 -1.01 12.69 -12.34
N ASN A 119 -0.55 12.62 -11.09
CA ASN A 119 -1.03 13.41 -9.98
C ASN A 119 0.07 13.56 -8.93
N GLU A 120 0.23 14.76 -8.38
CA GLU A 120 1.31 15.04 -7.43
C GLU A 120 1.20 14.22 -6.14
N LEU A 121 -0.03 13.94 -5.66
CA LEU A 121 -0.25 13.18 -4.43
C LEU A 121 0.17 11.72 -4.58
N ILE A 122 -0.16 11.07 -5.70
CA ILE A 122 0.23 9.68 -5.94
C ILE A 122 1.73 9.55 -6.24
N SER A 123 2.31 10.52 -6.96
CA SER A 123 3.76 10.58 -7.16
C SER A 123 4.51 10.78 -5.84
N SER A 124 3.98 11.62 -4.94
CA SER A 124 4.53 11.80 -3.59
C SER A 124 4.44 10.52 -2.76
N ALA A 125 3.32 9.79 -2.81
CA ALA A 125 3.20 8.49 -2.16
C ALA A 125 4.20 7.46 -2.71
N ALA A 126 4.43 7.43 -4.03
CA ALA A 126 5.44 6.57 -4.64
C ALA A 126 6.87 6.93 -4.21
N LEU A 127 7.18 8.23 -4.11
CA LEU A 127 8.45 8.68 -3.54
C LEU A 127 8.60 8.24 -2.09
N GLN A 128 7.53 8.27 -1.29
CA GLN A 128 7.58 7.79 0.09
C GLN A 128 7.91 6.29 0.19
N VAL A 129 7.47 5.46 -0.77
CA VAL A 129 7.90 4.05 -0.86
C VAL A 129 9.42 3.98 -1.03
N LEU A 130 9.99 4.69 -2.01
CA LEU A 130 11.43 4.68 -2.25
C LEU A 130 12.23 5.23 -1.06
N THR A 131 11.84 6.38 -0.52
CA THR A 131 12.57 7.03 0.59
C THR A 131 12.49 6.26 1.90
N PHE A 132 11.40 5.51 2.13
CA PHE A 132 11.32 4.59 3.27
C PHE A 132 12.37 3.47 3.15
N HIS A 133 12.48 2.88 1.96
CA HIS A 133 13.42 1.78 1.67
C HIS A 133 14.84 2.23 1.29
N ARG A 134 15.19 3.50 1.51
CA ARG A 134 16.49 4.13 1.14
C ARG A 134 17.77 3.40 1.56
N LYS A 135 17.68 2.48 2.54
CA LYS A 135 18.82 1.68 2.99
C LYS A 135 19.18 0.57 1.98
N LEU A 136 18.24 0.12 1.15
CA LEU A 136 18.45 -0.92 0.15
C LEU A 136 19.34 -0.39 -0.99
N PRO A 137 20.37 -1.15 -1.42
CA PRO A 137 21.30 -0.68 -2.47
C PRO A 137 20.61 -0.30 -3.79
N PHE A 138 19.64 -1.10 -4.25
CA PHE A 138 18.93 -0.83 -5.50
C PHE A 138 18.03 0.42 -5.40
N ILE A 139 17.44 0.70 -4.23
CA ILE A 139 16.67 1.92 -3.99
C ILE A 139 17.55 3.16 -4.09
N LYS A 140 18.79 3.09 -3.60
CA LYS A 140 19.74 4.22 -3.74
C LYS A 140 20.01 4.56 -5.20
N LEU A 141 19.96 3.59 -6.11
CA LEU A 141 20.11 3.83 -7.55
C LEU A 141 18.92 4.62 -8.09
N TYR A 142 17.68 4.22 -7.74
CA TYR A 142 16.47 4.96 -8.15
C TYR A 142 16.44 6.39 -7.59
N LEU A 143 16.80 6.58 -6.31
CA LEU A 143 16.87 7.91 -5.71
C LEU A 143 17.92 8.79 -6.39
N LYS A 144 19.10 8.24 -6.73
CA LYS A 144 20.13 8.97 -7.51
C LYS A 144 19.62 9.32 -8.90
N GLN A 145 18.92 8.41 -9.56
CA GLN A 145 18.33 8.67 -10.86
C GLN A 145 17.35 9.86 -10.81
N LEU A 146 16.50 9.97 -9.78
CA LEU A 146 15.61 11.13 -9.62
C LEU A 146 16.38 12.46 -9.53
N ILE A 147 17.57 12.45 -8.93
CA ILE A 147 18.45 13.62 -8.82
C ILE A 147 19.06 13.96 -10.18
N GLU A 148 19.59 12.96 -10.89
CA GLU A 148 20.23 13.10 -12.19
C GLU A 148 19.23 13.57 -13.26
N ASP A 149 18.02 13.01 -13.26
CA ASP A 149 16.92 13.35 -14.17
C ASP A 149 16.30 14.72 -13.86
N LYS A 150 16.75 15.41 -12.80
CA LYS A 150 16.19 16.69 -12.31
C LYS A 150 14.68 16.60 -12.09
N SER A 151 14.23 15.48 -11.52
CA SER A 151 12.84 15.28 -11.12
C SER A 151 12.37 16.40 -10.19
N VAL A 152 11.05 16.65 -10.17
CA VAL A 152 10.42 17.54 -9.19
C VAL A 152 10.70 17.09 -7.75
N PHE A 153 10.99 15.81 -7.53
CA PHE A 153 11.38 15.23 -6.23
C PHE A 153 12.89 15.08 -6.04
N SER A 154 13.70 15.76 -6.85
CA SER A 154 15.17 15.65 -6.77
C SER A 154 15.72 16.10 -5.41
N GLU A 155 15.12 17.09 -4.78
CA GLU A 155 15.56 17.55 -3.45
C GLU A 155 15.19 16.55 -2.35
N ASP A 156 13.97 16.03 -2.34
CA ASP A 156 13.54 14.98 -1.41
C ASP A 156 14.42 13.72 -1.54
N ALA A 157 14.80 13.36 -2.77
CA ALA A 157 15.71 12.26 -3.03
C ALA A 157 17.13 12.53 -2.47
N ARG A 158 17.64 13.76 -2.55
CA ARG A 158 18.92 14.14 -1.91
C ARG A 158 18.82 14.00 -0.39
N ILE A 159 17.78 14.57 0.22
CA ILE A 159 17.54 14.50 1.67
C ILE A 159 17.48 13.04 2.12
N ALA A 160 16.79 12.18 1.36
CA ALA A 160 16.69 10.77 1.69
C ALA A 160 18.04 10.04 1.63
N LEU A 161 18.95 10.40 0.73
CA LEU A 161 20.24 9.73 0.61
C LEU A 161 21.26 10.11 1.71
N GLY A 162 21.08 11.27 2.34
CA GLY A 162 21.98 11.79 3.38
C GLY A 162 23.19 12.51 2.80
#